data_AF-A0A418GAQ4-F1
#
_entry.id   AF-A0A418GAQ4-F1
#
_cell.length_a   1.000
_cell.length_b   1.000
_cell.length_c   1.000
_cell.angle_alpha   90.00
_cell.angle_beta   90.00
_cell.angle_gamma   90.00
#
_symmetry.space_group_name_H-M   'P 1'
#
loop_
_entity.id
_entity.type
_entity.pdbx_description
1 polymer ?
#
loop_
_entity_poly.entity_id
_entity_poly.type
_entity_poly.pdbx_seq_one_letter_code
_entity_poly.pdbx_strand_id
1 'polypeptide(L)'
;LSVMRLPTRTAEGVTALVGLLAPLTKATVVPHDPQPVILPAPAGLSKNSRISLKTRTLLGRTGTDVNSQLLLKLYTEDAAEARGWLPGGQLHSDLLVLLRVYLGWRCQARLQLTLPVSLLPAARLGKQRVQISRTGILRASFAAPATGTVTVSLGRYQGLIPAFSIRNRESMTHVSYSF
;
A
#
# COMPACT_ATOMS: atom_id res chain seq x y z
N LEU A 1 -0.90 16.30 -18.81
CA LEU A 1 0.34 15.75 -18.21
C LEU A 1 1.16 16.79 -17.42
N SER A 2 0.60 17.95 -17.03
CA SER A 2 1.33 19.00 -16.31
C SER A 2 1.84 18.59 -14.93
N VAL A 3 1.18 17.62 -14.27
CA VAL A 3 1.53 17.15 -12.92
C VAL A 3 2.84 16.35 -12.88
N MET A 4 3.25 15.75 -14.01
CA MET A 4 4.52 15.01 -14.07
C MET A 4 5.74 15.93 -14.09
N ARG A 5 5.56 17.21 -14.45
CA ARG A 5 6.62 18.23 -14.53
C ARG A 5 6.98 18.82 -13.16
N LEU A 6 6.15 18.59 -12.15
CA LEU A 6 6.40 19.08 -10.80
C LEU A 6 7.42 18.18 -10.08
N PRO A 7 8.40 18.77 -9.38
CA PRO A 7 9.40 18.02 -8.63
C PRO A 7 8.77 17.31 -7.42
N THR A 8 7.70 17.88 -6.86
CA THR A 8 6.96 17.32 -5.73
C THR A 8 5.83 16.41 -6.24
N ARG A 9 5.66 15.27 -5.57
CA ARG A 9 4.57 14.34 -5.85
C ARG A 9 3.44 14.63 -4.87
N THR A 10 2.42 15.35 -5.35
CA THR A 10 1.26 15.75 -4.54
C THR A 10 0.17 14.67 -4.56
N ALA A 11 -0.70 14.72 -3.55
CA ALA A 11 -1.93 13.92 -3.49
C ALA A 11 -2.81 14.15 -4.72
N GLU A 12 -2.87 15.38 -5.22
CA GLU A 12 -3.63 15.76 -6.43
C GLU A 12 -3.15 15.03 -7.68
N GLY A 13 -1.85 14.75 -7.79
CA GLY A 13 -1.36 13.96 -8.92
C GLY A 13 -1.79 12.50 -8.84
N VAL A 14 -1.86 11.92 -7.64
CA VAL A 14 -2.38 10.56 -7.46
C VAL A 14 -3.87 10.50 -7.78
N THR A 15 -4.66 11.48 -7.32
CA THR A 15 -6.09 11.53 -7.63
C THR A 15 -6.35 11.76 -9.11
N ALA A 16 -5.54 12.59 -9.79
CA ALA A 16 -5.63 12.79 -11.24
C ALA A 16 -5.29 11.52 -12.03
N LEU A 17 -4.33 10.70 -11.57
CA LEU A 17 -4.02 9.41 -12.20
C LEU A 17 -5.19 8.44 -12.09
N VAL A 18 -5.87 8.38 -10.94
CA VAL A 18 -7.05 7.54 -10.77
C VAL A 18 -8.19 8.04 -11.66
N GLY A 19 -8.46 9.35 -11.69
CA GLY A 19 -9.52 9.92 -12.53
C GLY A 19 -9.29 9.72 -14.03
N LEU A 20 -8.02 9.60 -14.47
CA LEU A 20 -7.68 9.26 -15.85
C LEU A 20 -8.01 7.79 -16.18
N LEU A 21 -7.77 6.87 -15.25
CA LEU A 21 -8.01 5.45 -15.43
C LEU A 21 -9.50 5.08 -15.32
N ALA A 22 -10.19 5.70 -14.35
CA ALA A 22 -11.56 5.37 -13.99
C ALA A 22 -12.32 6.67 -13.64
N PRO A 23 -13.04 7.27 -14.59
CA PRO A 23 -13.67 8.56 -14.41
C PRO A 23 -14.81 8.55 -13.37
N LEU A 24 -15.42 7.39 -13.11
CA LEU A 24 -16.48 7.25 -12.10
C LEU A 24 -15.94 6.91 -10.71
N THR A 25 -14.65 6.59 -10.59
CA THR A 25 -14.01 6.25 -9.33
C THR A 25 -13.50 7.51 -8.62
N LYS A 26 -13.95 7.73 -7.38
CA LYS A 26 -13.45 8.79 -6.51
C LYS A 26 -12.22 8.31 -5.74
N ALA A 27 -11.14 9.08 -5.79
CA ALA A 27 -9.91 8.80 -5.05
C ALA A 27 -9.69 9.81 -3.92
N THR A 28 -9.42 9.30 -2.73
CA THR A 28 -9.02 10.08 -1.56
C THR A 28 -7.67 9.60 -1.06
N VAL A 29 -6.72 10.51 -0.94
CA VAL A 29 -5.38 10.22 -0.40
C VAL A 29 -5.33 10.67 1.05
N VAL A 30 -5.06 9.75 1.96
CA VAL A 30 -4.80 10.05 3.36
C VAL A 30 -3.27 10.03 3.56
N PRO A 31 -2.66 11.16 3.92
CA PRO A 31 -1.25 11.20 4.25
C PRO A 31 -0.98 10.51 5.59
N HIS A 32 0.26 10.10 5.80
CA HIS A 32 0.75 9.54 7.06
C HIS A 32 0.05 8.26 7.54
N ASP A 33 -0.04 7.24 6.68
CA ASP A 33 -0.61 5.95 7.06
C ASP A 33 0.37 5.18 7.96
N PRO A 34 -0.03 4.77 9.18
CA PRO A 34 0.86 4.08 10.11
C PRO A 34 1.17 2.66 9.61
N GLN A 35 2.46 2.37 9.53
CA GLN A 35 2.99 1.07 9.17
C GLN A 35 3.86 0.49 10.29
N PRO A 36 3.62 -0.75 10.74
CA PRO A 36 4.57 -1.44 11.61
C PRO A 36 5.84 -1.81 10.82
N VAL A 37 7.00 -1.47 11.37
CA VAL A 37 8.32 -1.78 10.85
C VAL A 37 9.07 -2.63 11.87
N ILE A 38 9.65 -3.75 11.43
CA ILE A 38 10.42 -4.63 12.32
C ILE A 38 11.78 -4.00 12.57
N LEU A 39 12.17 -3.90 13.84
CA LEU A 39 13.47 -3.35 14.24
C LEU A 39 14.52 -4.46 14.19
N PRO A 40 15.63 -4.28 13.44
CA PRO A 40 16.66 -5.32 13.32
C PRO A 40 17.41 -5.54 14.64
N ALA A 41 17.55 -4.50 15.46
CA ALA A 41 18.18 -4.57 16.77
C ALA A 41 17.23 -3.94 17.81
N PRO A 42 16.52 -4.75 18.61
CA PRO A 42 15.67 -4.22 19.68
C PRO A 42 16.54 -3.61 20.78
N ALA A 43 16.14 -2.44 21.28
CA ALA A 43 16.85 -1.79 22.37
C ALA A 43 16.64 -2.57 23.69
N GLY A 44 17.73 -2.88 24.40
CA GLY A 44 17.71 -3.57 25.69
C GLY A 44 18.18 -2.67 26.84
N LEU A 45 17.53 -2.75 28.01
CA LEU A 45 17.86 -1.95 29.20
C LEU A 45 19.03 -2.51 30.02
N SER A 46 20.02 -3.15 29.38
CA SER A 46 21.15 -3.78 30.08
C SER A 46 22.35 -2.83 30.24
N LYS A 47 23.19 -3.07 31.27
CA LYS A 47 24.45 -2.32 31.45
C LYS A 47 25.41 -2.45 30.24
N ASN A 48 25.31 -3.56 29.49
CA ASN A 48 26.12 -3.85 28.31
C ASN A 48 25.54 -3.23 27.02
N SER A 49 24.27 -2.82 27.02
CA SER A 49 23.58 -2.21 25.89
C SER A 49 23.01 -0.85 26.30
N ARG A 50 23.89 0.11 26.60
CA ARG A 50 23.45 1.46 27.00
C ARG A 50 22.72 2.13 25.85
N ILE A 51 21.50 2.58 26.11
CA ILE A 51 20.65 3.27 25.16
C ILE A 51 20.82 4.78 25.34
N SER A 52 21.03 5.51 24.25
CA SER A 52 21.00 6.97 24.27
C SER A 52 19.62 7.49 23.89
N LEU A 53 18.98 8.24 24.80
CA LEU A 53 17.65 8.84 24.57
C LEU A 53 17.66 9.85 23.40
N LYS A 54 18.82 10.39 23.03
CA LYS A 54 18.97 11.25 21.83
C LYS A 54 18.58 10.54 20.54
N THR A 55 18.75 9.22 20.48
CA THR A 55 18.51 8.42 19.27
C THR A 55 17.03 8.02 19.13
N ARG A 56 16.16 8.38 20.10
CA ARG A 56 14.74 7.96 20.15
C ARG A 56 14.55 6.47 19.86
N THR A 57 15.46 5.65 20.38
CA THR A 57 15.43 4.19 20.22
C THR A 57 14.15 3.64 20.84
N LEU A 58 13.43 2.84 20.07
CA LEU A 58 12.20 2.22 20.51
C LEU A 58 12.50 0.95 21.29
N LEU A 59 11.72 0.71 22.34
CA LEU A 59 11.69 -0.56 23.05
C LEU A 59 10.78 -1.52 22.29
N GLY A 60 11.20 -2.78 22.16
CA GLY A 60 10.42 -3.83 21.50
C GLY A 60 10.91 -4.18 20.09
N ARG A 61 10.19 -5.11 19.46
CA ARG A 61 10.56 -5.70 18.15
C ARG A 61 10.03 -4.93 16.95
N THR A 62 9.10 -4.00 17.17
CA THR A 62 8.40 -3.26 16.11
C THR A 62 8.35 -1.78 16.42
N GLY A 63 8.73 -0.95 15.45
CA GLY A 63 8.48 0.48 15.44
C GLY A 63 7.29 0.83 14.54
N THR A 64 6.85 2.08 14.62
CA THR A 64 5.81 2.64 13.75
C THR A 64 6.42 3.67 12.83
N ASP A 65 6.24 3.49 11.52
CA ASP A 65 6.58 4.48 10.51
C ASP A 65 5.29 5.09 9.96
N VAL A 66 5.20 6.41 10.01
CA VAL A 66 4.05 7.19 9.50
C VAL A 66 4.46 8.09 8.35
N ASN A 67 5.71 8.07 7.89
CA ASN A 67 6.19 9.03 6.90
C ASN A 67 6.39 8.40 5.51
N SER A 68 6.67 7.09 5.45
CA SER A 68 6.96 6.42 4.18
C SER A 68 5.72 5.91 3.43
N GLN A 69 4.56 5.84 4.09
CA GLN A 69 3.35 5.23 3.56
C GLN A 69 2.18 6.21 3.47
N LEU A 70 1.48 6.17 2.32
CA LEU A 70 0.19 6.83 2.11
C LEU A 70 -0.92 5.79 1.95
N LEU A 71 -2.14 6.18 2.31
CA LEU A 71 -3.33 5.38 2.10
C LEU A 71 -4.18 5.98 0.97
N LEU A 72 -4.35 5.21 -0.09
CA LEU A 72 -5.21 5.52 -1.23
C LEU A 72 -6.54 4.80 -1.05
N LYS A 73 -7.60 5.57 -0.81
CA LYS A 73 -8.97 5.09 -0.75
C LYS A 73 -9.65 5.36 -2.08
N LEU A 74 -10.12 4.32 -2.73
CA LEU A 74 -10.87 4.35 -3.97
C LEU A 74 -12.33 4.06 -3.63
N TYR A 75 -13.26 4.81 -4.21
CA TYR A 75 -14.69 4.58 -4.07
C TYR A 75 -15.31 4.50 -5.45
N THR A 76 -16.03 3.42 -5.72
CA THR A 76 -16.73 3.21 -7.01
C THR A 76 -18.13 2.65 -6.78
N GLU A 77 -19.06 3.13 -7.60
CA GLU A 77 -20.45 2.67 -7.64
C GLU A 77 -20.76 1.89 -8.93
N ASP A 78 -19.79 1.82 -9.85
CA ASP A 78 -19.97 1.13 -11.12
C ASP A 78 -19.46 -0.32 -11.07
N ALA A 79 -20.24 -1.23 -11.65
CA ALA A 79 -19.96 -2.66 -11.65
C ALA A 79 -18.77 -3.03 -12.56
N ALA A 80 -18.57 -2.30 -13.66
CA ALA A 80 -17.49 -2.58 -14.61
C ALA A 80 -16.15 -2.11 -14.04
N GLU A 81 -16.11 -0.88 -13.51
CA GLU A 81 -14.92 -0.35 -12.82
C GLU A 81 -14.57 -1.18 -11.58
N ALA A 82 -15.56 -1.57 -10.76
CA ALA A 82 -15.33 -2.42 -9.59
C ALA A 82 -14.61 -3.73 -9.96
N ARG A 83 -14.99 -4.37 -11.07
CA ARG A 83 -14.32 -5.60 -11.57
C ARG A 83 -12.91 -5.32 -12.06
N GLY A 84 -12.67 -4.16 -12.68
CA GLY A 84 -11.35 -3.73 -13.12
C GLY A 84 -10.39 -3.43 -11.95
N TRP A 85 -10.92 -3.00 -10.80
CA TRP A 85 -10.13 -2.74 -9.59
C TRP A 85 -9.80 -3.98 -8.77
N LEU A 86 -10.60 -5.04 -8.86
CA LEU A 86 -10.33 -6.29 -8.13
C LEU A 86 -8.97 -6.89 -8.52
N PRO A 87 -8.33 -7.69 -7.64
CA PRO A 87 -7.05 -8.30 -7.93
C PRO A 87 -7.09 -9.14 -9.23
N GLY A 88 -6.28 -8.75 -10.20
CA GLY A 88 -6.26 -9.34 -11.55
C GLY A 88 -7.00 -8.54 -12.62
N GLY A 89 -7.67 -7.45 -12.26
CA GLY A 89 -8.22 -6.49 -13.21
C GLY A 89 -7.15 -5.58 -13.83
N GLN A 90 -7.46 -5.04 -15.01
CA GLN A 90 -6.55 -4.18 -15.78
C GLN A 90 -6.32 -2.84 -15.06
N LEU A 91 -7.37 -2.19 -14.56
CA LEU A 91 -7.26 -0.90 -13.85
C LEU A 91 -6.34 -0.97 -12.63
N HIS A 92 -6.41 -2.07 -11.87
CA HIS A 92 -5.50 -2.29 -10.74
C HIS A 92 -4.04 -2.40 -11.20
N SER A 93 -3.77 -3.11 -12.29
CA SER A 93 -2.41 -3.29 -12.81
C SER A 93 -1.86 -1.98 -13.39
N ASP A 94 -2.69 -1.25 -14.15
CA ASP A 94 -2.33 0.02 -14.77
C ASP A 94 -2.05 1.09 -13.70
N LEU A 95 -2.87 1.14 -12.64
CA LEU A 95 -2.62 2.04 -11.50
C LEU A 95 -1.27 1.73 -10.84
N LEU A 96 -0.92 0.46 -10.63
CA LEU A 96 0.38 0.10 -10.05
C LEU A 96 1.55 0.56 -10.93
N VAL A 97 1.41 0.45 -12.25
CA VAL A 97 2.44 0.93 -13.20
C VAL A 97 2.55 2.46 -13.16
N LEU A 98 1.42 3.18 -13.15
CA LEU A 98 1.44 4.64 -13.06
C LEU A 98 1.99 5.13 -11.72
N LEU A 99 1.63 4.48 -10.61
CA LEU A 99 2.22 4.75 -9.30
C LEU A 99 3.72 4.49 -9.30
N ARG A 100 4.19 3.49 -10.05
CA ARG A 100 5.62 3.23 -10.20
C ARG A 100 6.38 4.34 -10.90
N VAL A 101 5.80 4.91 -11.95
CA VAL A 101 6.41 6.04 -12.67
C VAL A 101 6.31 7.34 -11.84
N TYR A 102 5.19 7.53 -11.14
CA TYR A 102 4.92 8.75 -10.38
C TYR A 102 5.65 8.76 -9.03
N LEU A 103 5.37 7.81 -8.13
CA LEU A 103 5.97 7.76 -6.78
C LEU A 103 7.39 7.17 -6.80
N GLY A 104 7.68 6.25 -7.73
CA GLY A 104 8.96 5.56 -7.79
C GLY A 104 9.26 4.80 -6.50
N TRP A 105 10.44 5.07 -5.94
CA TRP A 105 10.96 4.47 -4.69
C TRP A 105 10.71 5.35 -3.45
N ARG A 106 10.20 6.58 -3.62
CA ARG A 106 10.14 7.58 -2.53
C ARG A 106 9.05 7.29 -1.51
N CYS A 107 7.89 6.84 -1.97
CA CYS A 107 6.73 6.59 -1.11
C CYS A 107 6.07 5.26 -1.48
N GLN A 108 5.55 4.60 -0.46
CA GLN A 108 4.76 3.38 -0.59
C GLN A 108 3.28 3.74 -0.46
N ALA A 109 2.41 3.01 -1.15
CA ALA A 109 0.98 3.28 -1.14
C ALA A 109 0.21 2.03 -0.75
N ARG A 110 -0.68 2.13 0.23
CA ARG A 110 -1.67 1.11 0.56
C ARG A 110 -2.96 1.44 -0.18
N LEU A 111 -3.54 0.46 -0.87
CA LEU A 111 -4.72 0.64 -1.69
C LEU A 111 -5.92 -0.03 -1.02
N GLN A 112 -6.98 0.75 -0.81
CA GLN A 112 -8.28 0.30 -0.32
C GLN A 112 -9.36 0.70 -1.32
N LEU A 113 -10.32 -0.21 -1.56
CA LEU A 113 -11.46 0.03 -2.42
C LEU A 113 -12.74 -0.14 -1.61
N THR A 114 -13.51 0.93 -1.50
CA THR A 114 -14.82 0.95 -0.88
C THR A 114 -15.88 0.88 -1.97
N LEU A 115 -16.76 -0.11 -1.91
CA LEU A 115 -17.77 -0.35 -2.92
C LEU A 115 -19.01 -1.04 -2.30
N PRO A 116 -20.22 -0.85 -2.84
CA PRO A 116 -21.43 -1.48 -2.32
C PRO A 116 -21.41 -3.00 -2.49
N VAL A 117 -21.90 -3.75 -1.49
CA VAL A 117 -21.87 -5.23 -1.46
C VAL A 117 -22.50 -5.86 -2.71
N SER A 118 -23.49 -5.20 -3.31
CA SER A 118 -24.17 -5.63 -4.53
C SER A 118 -23.24 -5.81 -5.73
N LEU A 119 -22.09 -5.14 -5.74
CA LEU A 119 -21.12 -5.18 -6.85
C LEU A 119 -19.99 -6.19 -6.64
N LEU A 120 -19.88 -6.79 -5.43
CA LEU A 120 -18.86 -7.80 -5.18
C LEU A 120 -19.23 -9.13 -5.84
N PRO A 121 -18.30 -9.78 -6.54
CA PRO A 121 -18.52 -11.14 -6.98
C PRO A 121 -18.68 -12.03 -5.75
N ALA A 122 -19.72 -12.89 -5.76
CA ALA A 122 -19.90 -13.89 -4.72
C ALA A 122 -18.63 -14.74 -4.59
N ALA A 123 -18.05 -14.80 -3.39
CA ALA A 123 -16.86 -15.60 -3.11
C ALA A 123 -17.19 -17.08 -3.28
N ARG A 124 -17.04 -17.59 -4.51
CA ARG A 124 -17.18 -19.01 -4.85
C ARG A 124 -15.81 -19.67 -4.78
N LEU A 125 -15.68 -20.75 -4.01
CA LEU A 125 -14.52 -21.63 -4.09
C LEU A 125 -14.45 -22.18 -5.53
N GLY A 126 -13.44 -21.79 -6.30
CA GLY A 126 -13.31 -22.15 -7.72
C GLY A 126 -12.06 -21.55 -8.38
N LYS A 127 -12.00 -21.55 -9.73
CA LYS A 127 -10.86 -21.08 -10.54
C LYS A 127 -10.55 -19.58 -10.44
N GLN A 128 -11.42 -18.79 -9.81
CA GLN A 128 -11.14 -17.38 -9.49
C GLN A 128 -10.19 -17.34 -8.30
N ARG A 129 -9.04 -16.68 -8.47
CA ARG A 129 -8.06 -16.43 -7.40
C ARG A 129 -8.61 -15.42 -6.39
N VAL A 130 -9.64 -15.81 -5.64
CA VAL A 130 -10.15 -15.05 -4.51
C VAL A 130 -9.12 -15.17 -3.41
N GLN A 131 -8.37 -14.09 -3.18
CA GLN A 131 -7.51 -14.00 -2.01
C GLN A 131 -8.42 -13.94 -0.79
N ILE A 132 -8.47 -15.05 -0.05
CA ILE A 132 -9.44 -15.33 1.03
C ILE A 132 -9.49 -14.18 2.05
N SER A 133 -8.36 -13.55 2.35
CA SER A 133 -8.26 -12.44 3.30
C SER A 133 -8.59 -11.05 2.72
N ARG A 134 -8.70 -10.91 1.40
CA ARG A 134 -8.83 -9.60 0.71
C ARG A 134 -10.16 -9.42 0.00
N THR A 135 -10.68 -10.46 -0.63
CA THR A 135 -11.89 -10.41 -1.47
C THR A 135 -12.93 -11.45 -1.07
N GLY A 136 -12.60 -12.35 -0.13
CA GLY A 136 -13.48 -13.40 0.35
C GLY A 136 -14.45 -12.89 1.41
N ILE A 137 -15.45 -12.12 1.03
CA ILE A 137 -16.58 -11.85 1.93
C ILE A 137 -17.57 -13.00 1.77
N LEU A 138 -17.62 -13.84 2.80
CA LEU A 138 -18.64 -14.87 2.91
C LEU A 138 -19.96 -14.19 3.25
N ARG A 139 -20.96 -14.36 2.39
CA ARG A 139 -22.30 -13.85 2.64
C ARG A 139 -22.90 -14.58 3.85
N ALA A 140 -23.08 -13.88 4.96
CA ALA A 140 -23.50 -14.48 6.23
C ALA A 140 -24.97 -14.94 6.25
N SER A 141 -25.82 -14.55 5.29
CA SER A 141 -27.17 -15.09 5.16
C SER A 141 -27.75 -14.90 3.76
N PHE A 142 -28.58 -15.85 3.33
CA PHE A 142 -29.20 -15.84 1.99
C PHE A 142 -30.34 -14.80 1.85
N ALA A 143 -30.68 -14.05 2.92
CA ALA A 143 -32.01 -13.50 3.15
C ALA A 143 -32.14 -11.98 3.29
N ALA A 144 -31.08 -11.17 3.12
CA ALA A 144 -31.20 -9.71 3.18
C ALA A 144 -30.42 -9.02 2.05
N PRO A 145 -30.98 -7.98 1.39
CA PRO A 145 -30.18 -7.08 0.56
C PRO A 145 -29.24 -6.32 1.50
N ALA A 146 -27.96 -6.67 1.49
CA ALA A 146 -26.97 -5.97 2.30
C ALA A 146 -26.72 -4.59 1.67
N THR A 147 -27.54 -3.61 2.04
CA THR A 147 -27.35 -2.19 1.76
C THR A 147 -26.18 -1.69 2.62
N GLY A 148 -24.97 -2.08 2.26
CA GLY A 148 -23.75 -1.74 2.98
C GLY A 148 -22.60 -1.48 2.01
N THR A 149 -21.75 -0.53 2.36
CA THR A 149 -20.45 -0.34 1.69
C THR A 149 -19.43 -1.25 2.33
N VAL A 150 -18.73 -2.02 1.52
CA VAL A 150 -17.61 -2.85 1.95
C VAL A 150 -16.31 -2.17 1.57
N THR A 151 -15.32 -2.21 2.47
CA THR A 151 -13.94 -1.83 2.14
C THR A 151 -13.08 -3.08 1.94
N VAL A 152 -12.56 -3.24 0.72
CA VAL A 152 -11.66 -4.31 0.29
C VAL A 152 -10.23 -3.78 0.21
N SER A 153 -9.26 -4.56 0.68
CA SER A 153 -7.84 -4.21 0.53
C SER A 153 -7.30 -4.69 -0.82
N LEU A 154 -7.08 -3.75 -1.75
CA LEU A 154 -6.54 -4.03 -3.08
C LEU A 154 -5.06 -4.36 -3.09
N GLY A 155 -4.32 -3.93 -2.06
CA GLY A 155 -2.93 -4.31 -1.87
C GLY A 155 -2.03 -3.17 -1.44
N ARG A 156 -0.75 -3.33 -1.73
CA ARG A 156 0.28 -2.36 -1.41
C ARG A 156 1.22 -2.21 -2.59
N TYR A 157 1.44 -0.98 -3.01
CA TYR A 157 2.50 -0.60 -3.91
C TYR A 157 3.77 -0.35 -3.09
N GLN A 158 4.84 -1.07 -3.43
CA GLN A 158 6.16 -0.90 -2.84
C GLN A 158 7.20 -0.93 -3.98
N GLY A 159 7.85 0.21 -4.22
CA GLY A 159 8.81 0.36 -5.31
C GLY A 159 10.13 -0.40 -5.10
N LEU A 160 10.54 -0.57 -3.85
CA LEU A 160 11.70 -1.37 -3.45
C LEU A 160 11.24 -2.46 -2.50
N ILE A 161 11.35 -3.71 -2.94
CA ILE A 161 11.18 -4.85 -2.04
C ILE A 161 12.46 -4.91 -1.21
N PRO A 162 12.43 -4.65 0.11
CA PRO A 162 13.60 -4.80 0.94
C PRO A 162 14.01 -6.27 0.85
N ALA A 163 15.19 -6.52 0.29
CA ALA A 163 15.79 -7.85 0.30
C ALA A 163 16.14 -8.17 1.76
N PHE A 164 15.21 -8.80 2.47
CA PHE A 164 15.45 -9.38 3.81
C PHE A 164 16.26 -10.68 3.72
N SER A 165 17.21 -10.76 2.78
CA SER A 165 18.07 -11.92 2.58
C SER A 165 19.54 -11.53 2.67
N ILE A 166 20.11 -11.72 3.86
CA ILE A 166 21.32 -12.53 4.13
C ILE A 166 22.37 -12.52 2.98
N ARG A 167 22.77 -11.34 2.52
CA ARG A 167 24.08 -11.10 1.90
C ARG A 167 24.54 -9.76 2.39
N ASN A 168 24.97 -9.78 3.64
CA ASN A 168 26.07 -8.93 4.07
C ASN A 168 27.19 -9.18 3.06
N ARG A 169 27.28 -8.31 2.05
CA ARG A 169 28.33 -8.35 1.04
C ARG A 169 29.56 -7.89 1.78
N GLU A 170 30.26 -8.87 2.34
CA GLU A 170 31.60 -8.71 2.88
C GLU A 170 32.41 -7.86 1.89
N SER A 171 33.02 -6.79 2.40
CA SER A 171 33.92 -5.88 1.69
C SER A 171 33.30 -5.08 0.52
N MET A 172 32.49 -4.07 0.84
CA MET A 172 32.40 -2.89 -0.03
C MET A 172 33.64 -2.04 0.27
N THR A 173 34.73 -2.29 -0.47
CA THR A 173 35.97 -1.50 -0.40
C THR A 173 35.61 -0.05 -0.71
N HIS A 174 35.54 0.79 0.33
CA HIS A 174 35.42 2.22 0.15
C HIS A 174 36.68 2.70 -0.58
N VAL A 175 36.51 3.31 -1.75
CA VAL A 175 37.61 3.98 -2.43
C VAL A 175 37.95 5.20 -1.59
N SER A 176 38.97 5.07 -0.76
CA SER A 176 39.52 6.17 0.04
C SER A 176 40.33 7.06 -0.89
N TYR A 177 39.71 8.15 -1.37
CA TYR A 177 40.46 9.27 -1.94
C TYR A 177 41.08 10.03 -0.78
N SER A 178 42.41 10.00 -0.70
CA SER A 178 43.19 10.89 0.16
C SER A 178 43.11 12.30 -0.46
N PHE A 179 42.40 13.21 0.20
CA PHE A 179 42.47 14.65 -0.08
C PHE A 179 43.51 15.29 0.82
#